data_AF-A0A5C8I8T0-F1
#
_entry.id   AF-A0A5C8I8T0-F1
#
_cell.length_a   1.000
_cell.length_b   1.000
_cell.length_c   1.000
_cell.angle_alpha   90.00
_cell.angle_beta   90.00
_cell.angle_gamma   90.00
#
_symmetry.space_group_name_H-M   'P 1'
#
loop_
_entity.id
_entity.type
_entity.pdbx_description
1 polymer ?
#
loop_
_entity_poly.entity_id
_entity_poly.type
_entity_poly.pdbx_seq_one_letter_code
_entity_poly.pdbx_strand_id
1 'polypeptide(L)'
;MDVLMWLATTPTPSGTSGVDPEDVTPGFIGFVAIAVIAVAVVFLLIDMLRRIRRAGYRADVNEQLDAEEQAAAEGRAADRATDVDDQDVDPAR
;
A
#
# COMPACT_ATOMS: atom_id res chain seq x y z
N MET A 1 -62.69 -10.08 -23.71
CA MET A 1 -62.22 -10.99 -22.64
C MET A 1 -60.77 -11.37 -22.94
N ASP A 2 -59.95 -10.37 -23.27
CA ASP A 2 -58.67 -10.60 -23.99
C ASP A 2 -57.46 -10.07 -23.20
N VAL A 3 -57.71 -9.21 -22.21
CA VAL A 3 -56.68 -8.57 -21.36
C VAL A 3 -56.06 -9.59 -20.39
N LEU A 4 -56.84 -10.56 -19.91
CA LEU A 4 -56.39 -11.60 -18.98
C LEU A 4 -55.46 -12.63 -19.66
N MET A 5 -55.56 -12.83 -20.97
CA MET A 5 -54.75 -13.81 -21.69
C MET A 5 -53.32 -13.28 -21.94
N TRP A 6 -53.14 -11.96 -22.07
CA TRP A 6 -51.83 -11.32 -22.27
C TRP A 6 -50.96 -11.32 -21.00
N LEU A 7 -51.59 -11.26 -19.81
CA LEU A 7 -50.88 -11.34 -18.53
C LEU A 7 -50.49 -12.79 -18.15
N ALA A 8 -51.06 -13.80 -18.82
CA ALA A 8 -50.81 -15.21 -18.55
C ALA A 8 -49.70 -15.81 -19.44
N THR A 9 -49.16 -15.07 -20.40
CA THR A 9 -48.06 -15.54 -21.27
C THR A 9 -46.71 -15.28 -20.63
N THR A 10 -46.42 -15.93 -19.51
CA THR A 10 -45.04 -16.02 -19.03
C THR A 10 -44.36 -17.11 -19.87
N PRO A 11 -43.38 -16.79 -20.75
CA PRO A 11 -42.64 -17.84 -21.43
C PRO A 11 -41.90 -18.65 -20.37
N THR A 12 -42.37 -19.88 -20.12
CA THR A 12 -41.61 -20.86 -19.35
C THR A 12 -40.29 -21.06 -20.08
N PRO A 13 -39.12 -20.85 -19.45
CA PRO A 13 -37.87 -21.17 -20.10
C PRO A 13 -37.91 -22.66 -20.41
N SER A 14 -38.07 -23.01 -21.68
CA SER A 14 -37.88 -24.38 -22.15
C SER A 14 -36.44 -24.72 -21.83
N GLY A 15 -36.24 -25.57 -20.83
CA GLY A 15 -34.94 -25.99 -20.36
C GLY A 15 -34.19 -26.70 -21.48
N THR A 16 -33.43 -25.94 -22.26
CA THR A 16 -32.24 -26.43 -22.98
C THR A 16 -31.04 -25.60 -22.55
N SER A 17 -31.00 -25.13 -21.30
CA SER A 17 -29.79 -24.53 -20.73
C SER A 17 -28.84 -25.64 -20.28
N GLY A 18 -28.50 -26.55 -21.19
CA GLY A 18 -27.31 -27.37 -21.04
C GLY A 18 -26.15 -26.46 -21.32
N VAL A 19 -25.75 -25.63 -20.36
CA VAL A 19 -24.41 -25.05 -20.41
C VAL A 19 -23.49 -26.26 -20.39
N ASP A 20 -22.70 -26.44 -21.46
CA ASP A 20 -21.78 -27.55 -21.54
C ASP A 20 -20.87 -27.47 -20.30
N PRO A 21 -20.71 -28.54 -19.49
CA PRO A 21 -19.86 -28.49 -18.30
C PRO A 21 -18.43 -28.01 -18.60
N GLU A 22 -17.95 -28.18 -19.83
CA GLU A 22 -16.68 -27.64 -20.32
C GLU A 22 -16.66 -26.10 -20.49
N ASP A 23 -17.83 -25.46 -20.65
CA ASP A 23 -17.95 -23.99 -20.74
C ASP A 23 -17.90 -23.31 -19.36
N VAL A 24 -18.24 -24.03 -18.28
CA VAL A 24 -18.31 -23.48 -16.89
C VAL A 24 -17.13 -23.88 -16.03
N THR A 25 -16.32 -24.83 -16.48
CA THR A 25 -15.07 -25.16 -15.82
C THR A 25 -13.98 -24.40 -16.57
N PRO A 26 -13.23 -23.48 -15.92
CA PRO A 26 -12.05 -22.93 -16.54
C PRO A 26 -11.11 -24.11 -16.80
N GLY A 27 -11.10 -24.62 -18.03
CA GLY A 27 -10.29 -25.77 -18.43
C GLY A 27 -8.80 -25.46 -18.24
N PHE A 28 -7.93 -26.29 -18.81
CA PHE A 28 -6.49 -26.11 -18.66
C PHE A 28 -6.00 -24.68 -18.97
N ILE A 29 -6.61 -24.02 -19.96
CA ILE A 29 -6.34 -22.61 -20.31
C ILE A 29 -6.63 -21.65 -19.15
N GLY A 30 -7.77 -21.82 -18.46
CA GLY A 30 -8.11 -20.97 -17.33
C GLY A 30 -7.21 -21.20 -16.12
N PHE A 31 -6.79 -22.45 -15.88
CA PHE A 31 -5.79 -22.75 -14.85
C PHE A 31 -4.44 -22.09 -15.13
N VAL A 32 -3.97 -22.15 -16.39
CA VAL A 32 -2.74 -21.47 -16.81
C VAL A 32 -2.88 -19.95 -16.68
N ALA A 33 -4.02 -19.38 -17.04
CA ALA A 33 -4.27 -17.94 -16.89
C ALA A 33 -4.15 -17.49 -15.43
N ILE A 34 -4.77 -18.23 -14.50
CA ILE A 34 -4.67 -17.93 -13.05
C ILE A 34 -3.24 -18.15 -12.54
N ALA A 35 -2.53 -19.18 -12.99
CA ALA A 35 -1.14 -19.41 -12.62
C ALA A 35 -0.24 -18.24 -13.04
N VAL A 36 -0.42 -17.69 -14.24
CA VAL A 36 0.31 -16.50 -14.71
C VAL A 36 -0.01 -15.28 -13.85
N ILE A 37 -1.28 -15.05 -13.53
CA ILE A 37 -1.69 -13.95 -12.64
C ILE A 37 -1.05 -14.10 -11.26
N ALA A 38 -1.06 -15.31 -10.69
CA ALA A 38 -0.44 -15.58 -9.40
C ALA A 38 1.07 -15.28 -9.42
N VAL A 39 1.76 -15.69 -10.48
CA VAL A 39 3.18 -15.36 -10.69
C VAL A 39 3.36 -13.84 -10.78
N ALA A 40 2.55 -13.13 -11.56
CA ALA A 40 2.62 -11.67 -11.66
C ALA A 40 2.42 -10.99 -10.30
N VAL A 41 1.48 -11.45 -9.49
CA VAL A 41 1.25 -10.96 -8.12
C VAL A 41 2.46 -11.23 -7.22
N VAL A 42 3.04 -12.43 -7.27
CA VAL A 42 4.26 -12.75 -6.51
C VAL A 42 5.43 -11.84 -6.92
N PHE A 43 5.63 -11.64 -8.23
CA PHE A 43 6.64 -10.71 -8.73
C PHE A 43 6.39 -9.28 -8.26
N LEU A 44 5.14 -8.82 -8.25
CA LEU A 44 4.76 -7.50 -7.72
C LEU A 44 5.06 -7.38 -6.22
N LEU A 45 4.77 -8.42 -5.44
CA LEU A 45 5.09 -8.43 -4.01
C LEU A 45 6.61 -8.37 -3.79
N ILE A 46 7.39 -9.15 -4.53
CA ILE A 46 8.86 -9.12 -4.45
C ILE A 46 9.39 -7.76 -4.87
N ASP A 47 8.87 -7.18 -5.96
CA ASP A 47 9.26 -5.85 -6.43
C ASP A 47 8.93 -4.79 -5.39
N MET A 48 7.72 -4.80 -4.84
CA MET A 48 7.27 -3.88 -3.79
C MET A 48 8.14 -4.00 -2.54
N LEU A 49 8.41 -5.22 -2.06
CA LEU A 49 9.28 -5.45 -0.89
C LEU A 49 10.71 -4.97 -1.17
N ARG A 50 11.24 -5.23 -2.36
CA ARG A 50 12.57 -4.78 -2.75
C ARG A 50 12.64 -3.25 -2.91
N ARG A 51 11.56 -2.62 -3.35
CA ARG A 51 11.40 -1.16 -3.44
C ARG A 51 11.35 -0.53 -2.05
N ILE A 52 10.51 -1.05 -1.15
CA ILE A 52 10.40 -0.58 0.23
C ILE A 52 11.74 -0.69 0.94
N ARG A 53 12.40 -1.85 0.88
CA ARG A 53 13.74 -2.02 1.47
C ARG A 53 14.73 -1.00 0.91
N ARG A 54 14.78 -0.83 -0.42
CA ARG A 54 15.72 0.13 -1.04
C ARG A 54 15.42 1.60 -0.70
N ALA A 55 14.16 1.97 -0.52
CA ALA A 55 13.77 3.32 -0.15
C ALA A 55 13.98 3.61 1.35
N GLY A 56 13.65 2.64 2.22
CA GLY A 56 13.71 2.78 3.68
C GLY A 56 15.14 2.97 4.21
N TYR A 57 16.13 2.24 3.68
CA TYR A 57 17.53 2.38 4.14
C TYR A 57 18.11 3.79 4.02
N ARG A 58 17.59 4.61 3.11
CA ARG A 58 18.05 5.99 2.94
C ARG A 58 17.31 6.97 3.84
N ALA A 59 16.02 6.73 4.08
CA ALA A 59 15.20 7.58 4.94
C ALA A 59 15.60 7.41 6.41
N ASP A 60 15.70 6.16 6.89
CA ASP A 60 15.98 5.86 8.30
C ASP A 60 17.39 6.33 8.74
N VAL A 61 18.35 6.35 7.81
CA VAL A 61 19.72 6.85 8.06
C VAL A 61 19.76 8.37 8.08
N ASN A 62 19.08 9.03 7.13
CA ASN A 62 19.00 10.49 7.12
C ASN A 62 18.23 11.01 8.34
N GLU A 63 17.18 10.33 8.79
CA GLU A 63 16.41 10.75 9.97
C GLU A 63 17.25 10.64 11.26
N GLN A 64 18.08 9.61 11.40
CA GLN A 64 19.04 9.52 12.50
C GLN A 64 20.10 10.62 12.44
N LEU A 65 20.66 10.90 11.26
CA LEU A 65 21.65 11.96 11.07
C LEU A 65 21.05 13.35 11.36
N ASP A 66 19.84 13.62 10.86
CA ASP A 66 19.13 14.89 11.11
C ASP A 66 18.81 15.06 12.61
N ALA A 67 18.41 13.99 13.31
CA ALA A 67 18.16 14.01 14.75
C ALA A 67 19.45 14.25 15.56
N GLU A 68 20.56 13.61 15.17
CA GLU A 68 21.87 13.84 15.80
C GLU A 68 22.37 15.27 15.55
N GLU A 69 22.21 15.82 14.34
CA GLU A 69 22.56 17.19 14.03
C GLU A 69 21.72 18.21 14.81
N GLN A 70 20.42 17.96 14.97
CA GLN A 70 19.54 18.79 15.79
C GLN A 70 19.93 18.75 17.27
N ALA A 71 20.17 17.57 17.83
CA ALA A 71 20.62 17.43 19.21
C ALA A 71 21.97 18.12 19.44
N ALA A 72 22.89 18.02 18.48
CA ALA A 72 24.17 18.73 18.52
C ALA A 72 24.00 20.26 18.40
N ALA A 73 23.06 20.74 17.60
CA ALA A 73 22.76 22.17 17.48
C ALA A 73 22.12 22.73 18.76
N GLU A 74 21.21 22.00 19.37
CA GLU A 74 20.58 22.34 20.65
C GLU A 74 21.59 22.39 21.78
N GLY A 75 22.49 21.40 21.88
CA GLY A 75 23.59 21.41 22.85
C GLY A 75 24.48 22.64 22.72
N ARG A 76 24.91 22.97 21.49
CA ARG A 76 25.70 24.20 21.23
C ARG A 76 24.93 25.49 21.55
N ALA A 77 23.62 25.50 21.37
CA ALA A 77 22.78 26.64 21.72
C ALA A 77 22.65 26.80 23.23
N ALA A 78 22.48 25.69 23.96
CA ALA A 78 22.45 25.66 25.41
C ALA A 78 23.79 26.11 26.02
N ASP A 79 24.92 25.56 25.54
CA ASP A 79 26.26 25.96 25.99
C ASP A 79 26.52 27.45 25.78
N ARG A 80 26.05 28.01 24.65
CA ARG A 80 26.17 29.43 24.37
C ARG A 80 25.28 30.28 25.27
N ALA A 81 24.08 29.80 25.60
CA ALA A 81 23.19 30.50 26.51
C ALA A 81 23.77 30.55 27.93
N THR A 82 24.35 29.46 28.42
CA THR A 82 25.01 29.43 29.73
C THR A 82 26.26 30.31 29.79
N ASP A 83 27.05 30.36 28.71
CA ASP A 83 28.23 31.24 28.63
C ASP A 83 27.82 32.72 28.70
N VAL A 84 26.71 33.12 28.04
CA VAL A 84 26.20 34.50 28.11
C VAL A 84 25.71 34.86 29.51
N ASP A 85 24.96 33.97 30.17
CA ASP A 85 24.47 34.20 31.53
C ASP A 85 25.62 34.39 32.54
N ASP A 86 26.72 33.63 32.42
CA ASP A 86 27.89 33.77 33.29
C ASP A 86 28.62 35.12 33.08
N GLN A 87 28.63 35.67 31.85
CA GLN A 87 29.21 36.99 31.55
C GLN A 87 28.37 38.14 32.11
N ASP A 88 27.05 37.99 32.18
CA ASP A 88 26.15 39.02 32.73
C ASP A 88 26.15 39.04 34.28
N VAL A 89 26.56 37.94 34.93
CA VAL A 89 26.65 37.80 36.40
C VAL A 89 27.97 38.34 36.97
N ASP A 90 28.97 38.69 36.15
CA ASP A 90 30.20 39.39 36.58
C ASP A 90 30.17 40.90 36.25
N PRO A 91 29.34 41.72 36.93
CA PRO A 91 29.46 43.16 36.83
C PRO A 91 30.63 43.61 37.71
N ALA A 92 31.76 43.88 37.05
CA ALA A 92 32.83 44.78 37.48
C ALA A 92 33.26 44.67 38.96
N ARG A 93 34.33 43.89 39.18
CA ARG A 93 35.19 44.01 40.37
C ARG A 93 35.82 45.40 40.48
#